data_AF-A0A9Q0N1Q7-F1
#
_entry.id   AF-A0A9Q0N1Q7-F1
#
_cell.length_a   1.000
_cell.length_b   1.000
_cell.length_c   1.000
_cell.angle_alpha   90.00
_cell.angle_beta   90.00
_cell.angle_gamma   90.00
#
_symmetry.space_group_name_H-M   'P 1'
#
loop_
_entity.id
_entity.type
_entity.pdbx_description
1 polymer ?
#
loop_
_entity_poly.entity_id
_entity_poly.type
_entity_poly.pdbx_seq_one_letter_code
_entity_poly.pdbx_strand_id
1 'polypeptide(L)'
;MNKLLILLALAVCGVASETVEQFVQELKATDASSAHGNRFLLCSESPWERTLEVTFFSVVNQEGFLNGERPVLRETEPVFLDELRTRVNCSVNIEDMSINYGQNRYWSGRSGDFNQRVNTANIPFQRLGHVLCNDGTGECMPSLVSSGEGYLKEATINELLIKGTDLSSYKNELSAHPHISGDYPELERDSFAILSQLYYPKKFTVSSDEDTYGKIKLMDDQSELLWWKSNNENGICSQFPSTTGETFLGKVTERSILHYYSEDVCGSAILKYDSVDNSFGFPALKFVSYPETNGGDCFKTPSNLPYGAVDVKSCQRGLPFMMSYPHFLDADASYRNQLSGLNADASKHQTYFIIEPVTGMLVESSQKYQLNVEVKKFKSHESRSMVDTILPVYWFNKHSYQCYQEHVGQSS
;
A
#
# COMPACT_ATOMS: atom_id res chain seq x y z
N MET A 1 -28.51 -34.95 14.37
CA MET A 1 -29.11 -34.00 15.32
C MET A 1 -28.02 -33.10 15.84
N ASN A 2 -27.89 -31.80 15.58
CA ASN A 2 -28.47 -30.82 14.66
C ASN A 2 -27.30 -29.83 14.49
N LYS A 3 -26.70 -29.63 13.31
CA LYS A 3 -27.11 -28.58 12.35
C LYS A 3 -27.85 -27.39 13.00
N LEU A 4 -27.24 -26.69 13.98
CA LEU A 4 -27.69 -25.34 14.39
C LEU A 4 -26.73 -24.55 15.32
N LEU A 5 -25.41 -24.57 15.10
CA LEU A 5 -24.47 -23.74 15.92
C LEU A 5 -23.30 -23.14 15.12
N ILE A 6 -23.43 -23.06 13.79
CA ILE A 6 -22.43 -22.49 12.87
C ILE A 6 -22.90 -21.12 12.30
N LEU A 7 -23.88 -20.44 12.89
CA LEU A 7 -24.55 -19.33 12.19
C LEU A 7 -24.80 -18.01 12.93
N LEU A 8 -24.19 -17.73 14.08
CA LEU A 8 -24.33 -16.41 14.73
C LEU A 8 -23.02 -16.00 15.44
N ALA A 9 -22.02 -15.60 14.66
CA ALA A 9 -20.92 -14.75 15.11
C ALA A 9 -20.91 -13.45 14.28
N LEU A 10 -22.10 -12.90 14.03
CA LEU A 10 -22.29 -11.58 13.45
C LEU A 10 -22.45 -10.58 14.59
N ALA A 11 -21.57 -9.58 14.57
CA ALA A 11 -21.77 -8.24 15.11
C ALA A 11 -22.13 -8.11 16.60
N VAL A 12 -21.10 -7.94 17.44
CA VAL A 12 -21.18 -7.04 18.59
C VAL A 12 -19.91 -6.18 18.64
N CYS A 13 -19.80 -5.20 17.74
CA CYS A 13 -18.85 -4.09 17.83
C CYS A 13 -19.50 -2.88 18.53
N GLY A 14 -20.21 -3.12 19.64
CA GLY A 14 -21.13 -2.12 20.20
C GLY A 14 -21.25 -2.16 21.71
N VAL A 15 -20.15 -2.23 22.46
CA VAL A 15 -20.05 -2.01 23.92
C VAL A 15 -18.55 -1.75 24.20
N ALA A 16 -18.05 -0.77 24.95
CA ALA A 16 -18.53 0.43 25.64
C ALA A 16 -17.27 1.31 25.93
N SER A 17 -17.41 2.60 26.22
CA SER A 17 -16.29 3.48 26.61
C SER A 17 -15.46 2.95 27.79
N GLU A 18 -16.02 2.06 28.60
CA GLU A 18 -15.33 1.39 29.72
C GLU A 18 -14.19 0.44 29.28
N THR A 19 -14.24 -0.15 28.07
CA THR A 19 -13.20 -1.13 27.63
C THR A 19 -11.93 -0.46 27.11
N VAL A 20 -12.04 0.72 26.48
CA VAL A 20 -10.86 1.50 26.08
C VAL A 20 -10.22 2.17 27.29
N GLU A 21 -11.02 2.70 28.23
CA GLU A 21 -10.47 3.16 29.51
C GLU A 21 -9.83 2.01 30.28
N GLN A 22 -10.44 0.82 30.35
CA GLN A 22 -9.79 -0.35 30.97
C GLN A 22 -8.51 -0.75 30.27
N PHE A 23 -8.44 -0.74 28.93
CA PHE A 23 -7.21 -1.02 28.20
C PHE A 23 -6.13 0.04 28.46
N VAL A 24 -6.48 1.32 28.40
CA VAL A 24 -5.58 2.42 28.76
C VAL A 24 -5.15 2.35 30.22
N GLN A 25 -6.04 1.92 31.12
CA GLN A 25 -5.75 1.69 32.53
C GLN A 25 -4.94 0.42 32.76
N GLU A 26 -5.09 -0.64 31.96
CA GLU A 26 -4.25 -1.82 31.98
C GLU A 26 -2.85 -1.49 31.47
N LEU A 27 -2.72 -0.70 30.39
CA LEU A 27 -1.46 -0.12 29.95
C LEU A 27 -0.81 0.74 31.05
N LYS A 28 -1.62 1.51 31.80
CA LYS A 28 -1.16 2.30 32.96
C LYS A 28 -0.97 1.47 34.25
N ALA A 29 -1.56 0.29 34.38
CA ALA A 29 -1.50 -0.55 35.59
C ALA A 29 -0.41 -1.62 35.49
N THR A 30 -0.07 -2.05 34.27
CA THR A 30 1.15 -2.81 33.97
C THR A 30 2.41 -1.98 34.33
N ASP A 31 2.23 -0.68 34.57
CA ASP A 31 3.22 0.32 34.99
C ASP A 31 3.59 0.25 36.50
N ALA A 32 2.95 -0.60 37.32
CA ALA A 32 3.20 -0.63 38.77
C ALA A 32 4.11 -1.79 39.27
N SER A 33 4.30 -2.85 38.49
CA SER A 33 5.07 -4.04 38.94
C SER A 33 6.27 -4.41 38.07
N SER A 34 6.43 -3.81 36.89
CA SER A 34 7.67 -3.88 36.14
C SER A 34 7.82 -2.63 35.28
N ALA A 35 8.97 -1.97 35.34
CA ALA A 35 9.35 -0.85 34.46
C ALA A 35 9.46 -1.23 32.96
N HIS A 36 8.80 -2.32 32.54
CA HIS A 36 8.98 -3.03 31.27
C HIS A 36 7.64 -3.46 30.62
N GLY A 37 6.49 -3.28 31.28
CA GLY A 37 5.20 -3.84 30.84
C GLY A 37 4.70 -3.36 29.47
N ASN A 38 4.86 -2.06 29.17
CA ASN A 38 4.40 -1.46 27.92
C ASN A 38 5.31 -1.72 26.70
N ARG A 39 6.47 -2.35 26.90
CA ARG A 39 7.45 -2.61 25.83
C ARG A 39 7.05 -3.78 24.91
N PHE A 40 5.99 -4.53 25.23
CA PHE A 40 5.65 -5.78 24.56
C PHE A 40 4.47 -5.73 23.58
N LEU A 41 3.76 -4.60 23.47
CA LEU A 41 2.62 -4.47 22.52
C LEU A 41 3.02 -4.71 21.07
N LEU A 42 4.24 -4.31 20.68
CA LEU A 42 4.73 -4.60 19.34
C LEU A 42 5.07 -6.08 19.14
N CYS A 43 5.35 -6.85 20.19
CA CYS A 43 5.57 -8.29 20.07
C CYS A 43 4.30 -9.14 20.16
N SER A 44 3.18 -8.56 20.60
CA SER A 44 1.88 -9.27 20.63
C SER A 44 1.21 -9.28 19.26
N GLU A 45 0.16 -10.09 19.13
CA GLU A 45 -0.73 -10.02 17.97
C GLU A 45 -1.28 -8.60 17.81
N SER A 46 -1.42 -8.18 16.55
CA SER A 46 -1.87 -6.83 16.23
C SER A 46 -3.35 -6.69 16.62
N PRO A 47 -3.72 -5.74 17.50
CA PRO A 47 -5.11 -5.55 17.92
C PRO A 47 -5.98 -4.87 16.83
N TRP A 48 -5.38 -4.47 15.71
CA TRP A 48 -6.09 -3.84 14.60
C TRP A 48 -6.48 -4.88 13.55
N GLU A 49 -7.78 -5.03 13.35
CA GLU A 49 -8.30 -5.69 12.16
C GLU A 49 -8.06 -4.80 10.95
N ARG A 50 -7.66 -5.40 9.83
CA ARG A 50 -7.34 -4.68 8.60
C ARG A 50 -8.11 -5.26 7.44
N THR A 51 -8.94 -4.41 6.85
CA THR A 51 -9.67 -4.73 5.62
C THR A 51 -9.15 -3.86 4.48
N LEU A 52 -9.08 -4.46 3.30
CA LEU A 52 -8.67 -3.81 2.08
C LEU A 52 -9.86 -3.82 1.11
N GLU A 53 -10.48 -2.68 0.93
CA GLU A 53 -11.48 -2.42 -0.11
C GLU A 53 -10.74 -1.99 -1.38
N VAL A 54 -10.97 -2.67 -2.51
CA VAL A 54 -10.25 -2.43 -3.77
C VAL A 54 -11.24 -2.21 -4.91
N THR A 55 -11.10 -1.07 -5.58
CA THR A 55 -11.92 -0.67 -6.74
C THR A 55 -11.02 -0.53 -7.97
N PHE A 56 -11.29 -1.32 -9.00
CA PHE A 56 -10.51 -1.32 -10.24
C PHE A 56 -11.03 -0.30 -11.25
N PHE A 57 -10.12 0.21 -12.08
CA PHE A 57 -10.45 0.96 -13.29
C PHE A 57 -10.35 0.04 -14.51
N SER A 58 -11.44 -0.11 -15.25
CA SER A 58 -11.49 -0.84 -16.52
C SER A 58 -11.49 0.13 -17.69
N VAL A 59 -10.60 -0.08 -18.67
CA VAL A 59 -10.56 0.67 -19.94
C VAL A 59 -11.64 0.14 -20.87
N VAL A 60 -12.61 0.99 -21.20
CA VAL A 60 -13.78 0.59 -22.02
C VAL A 60 -13.64 0.90 -23.51
N ASN A 61 -12.65 1.71 -23.91
CA ASN A 61 -12.41 2.09 -25.31
C ASN A 61 -11.00 1.66 -25.80
N GLN A 62 -10.61 0.41 -25.57
CA GLN A 62 -9.27 -0.10 -25.91
C GLN A 62 -8.83 0.21 -27.33
N GLU A 63 -9.67 -0.07 -28.35
CA GLU A 63 -9.30 0.20 -29.75
C GLU A 63 -9.05 1.69 -29.99
N GLY A 64 -9.89 2.56 -29.43
CA GLY A 64 -9.70 4.01 -29.48
C GLY A 64 -8.38 4.42 -28.82
N PHE A 65 -8.11 3.91 -27.61
CA PHE A 65 -6.87 4.20 -26.89
C PHE A 65 -5.62 3.79 -27.68
N LEU A 66 -5.59 2.58 -28.25
CA LEU A 66 -4.47 2.11 -29.08
C LEU A 66 -4.29 2.94 -30.36
N ASN A 67 -5.36 3.58 -30.82
CA ASN A 67 -5.37 4.52 -31.94
C ASN A 67 -5.12 5.99 -31.56
N GLY A 68 -4.78 6.28 -30.30
CA GLY A 68 -4.42 7.61 -29.82
C GLY A 68 -5.56 8.42 -29.21
N GLU A 69 -6.74 7.84 -29.04
CA GLU A 69 -7.80 8.46 -28.24
C GLU A 69 -7.47 8.41 -26.75
N ARG A 70 -8.14 9.28 -26.00
CA ARG A 70 -8.05 9.32 -24.54
C ARG A 70 -8.67 8.04 -23.94
N PRO A 71 -8.01 7.35 -22.99
CA PRO A 71 -8.64 6.26 -22.26
C PRO A 71 -9.91 6.71 -21.53
N VAL A 72 -10.96 5.91 -21.62
CA VAL A 72 -12.20 6.04 -20.87
C VAL A 72 -12.21 4.93 -19.82
N LEU A 73 -12.22 5.33 -18.56
CA LEU A 73 -12.18 4.45 -17.41
C LEU A 73 -13.57 4.29 -16.82
N ARG A 74 -13.87 3.08 -16.37
CA ARG A 74 -15.06 2.76 -15.58
C ARG A 74 -14.65 1.99 -14.34
N GLU A 75 -15.10 2.45 -13.19
CA GLU A 75 -14.88 1.75 -11.93
C GLU A 75 -15.67 0.44 -11.86
N THR A 76 -15.09 -0.54 -11.19
CA THR A 76 -15.80 -1.75 -10.77
C THR A 76 -16.55 -1.51 -9.47
N GLU A 77 -17.41 -2.44 -9.08
CA GLU A 77 -17.77 -2.55 -7.68
C GLU A 77 -16.54 -2.98 -6.86
N PRO A 78 -16.43 -2.57 -5.59
CA PRO A 78 -15.30 -2.93 -4.76
C PRO A 78 -15.30 -4.43 -4.43
N VAL A 79 -14.10 -5.00 -4.34
CA VAL A 79 -13.86 -6.27 -3.65
C VAL A 79 -13.21 -6.02 -2.30
N PHE A 80 -13.45 -6.90 -1.35
CA PHE A 80 -12.94 -6.78 0.01
C PHE A 80 -12.01 -7.94 0.31
N LEU A 81 -10.83 -7.62 0.85
CA LEU A 81 -9.84 -8.59 1.33
C LEU A 81 -9.56 -8.34 2.82
N ASP A 82 -9.20 -9.40 3.52
CA ASP A 82 -8.62 -9.30 4.87
C ASP A 82 -7.09 -9.31 4.76
N GLU A 83 -6.40 -8.38 5.42
CA GLU A 83 -4.95 -8.41 5.59
C GLU A 83 -4.60 -9.10 6.92
N LEU A 84 -3.99 -10.28 6.83
CA LEU A 84 -3.39 -10.94 7.97
C LEU A 84 -1.93 -10.49 8.10
N ARG A 85 -1.62 -9.80 9.21
CA ARG A 85 -0.27 -9.34 9.53
C ARG A 85 0.23 -10.08 10.76
N THR A 86 1.34 -10.81 10.63
CA THR A 86 1.95 -11.55 11.74
C THR A 86 3.36 -11.07 12.01
N ARG A 87 3.70 -10.96 13.29
CA ARG A 87 5.06 -10.69 13.75
C ARG A 87 5.69 -11.98 14.23
N VAL A 88 6.94 -12.21 13.85
CA VAL A 88 7.68 -13.44 14.13
C VAL A 88 9.06 -13.11 14.67
N ASN A 89 9.62 -14.01 15.48
CA ASN A 89 10.96 -13.89 16.05
C ASN A 89 11.18 -12.56 16.80
N CYS A 90 10.18 -12.12 17.57
CA CYS A 90 10.29 -10.87 18.31
C CYS A 90 11.33 -10.99 19.42
N SER A 91 12.25 -10.03 19.50
CA SER A 91 13.23 -9.94 20.58
C SER A 91 13.38 -8.49 21.04
N VAL A 92 13.53 -8.30 22.36
CA VAL A 92 13.73 -6.99 22.97
C VAL A 92 15.17 -6.90 23.44
N ASN A 93 15.89 -5.87 22.98
CA ASN A 93 17.21 -5.54 23.48
C ASN A 93 17.08 -4.33 24.42
N ILE A 94 17.44 -4.55 25.68
CA ILE A 94 17.34 -3.56 26.75
C ILE A 94 18.51 -2.58 26.70
N GLU A 95 19.70 -3.04 26.26
CA GLU A 95 20.92 -2.23 26.27
C GLU A 95 20.86 -1.08 25.26
N ASP A 96 20.31 -1.33 24.07
CA ASP A 96 20.18 -0.34 23.00
C ASP A 96 18.74 0.20 22.82
N MET A 97 17.84 -0.19 23.75
CA MET A 97 16.41 0.14 23.73
C MET A 97 15.77 -0.12 22.36
N SER A 98 15.86 -1.36 21.89
CA SER A 98 15.27 -1.77 20.61
C SER A 98 14.38 -3.01 20.70
N ILE A 99 13.48 -3.14 19.75
CA ILE A 99 12.66 -4.33 19.50
C ILE A 99 12.93 -4.76 18.06
N ASN A 100 13.29 -6.02 17.88
CA ASN A 100 13.52 -6.63 16.59
C ASN A 100 12.40 -7.62 16.29
N TYR A 101 11.83 -7.58 15.09
CA TYR A 101 10.84 -8.56 14.66
C TYR A 101 10.84 -8.73 13.14
N GLY A 102 10.50 -9.93 12.69
CA GLY A 102 10.06 -10.17 11.32
C GLY A 102 8.58 -9.87 11.18
N GLN A 103 8.15 -9.35 10.04
CA GLN A 103 6.75 -9.09 9.71
C GLN A 103 6.39 -9.78 8.41
N ASN A 104 5.33 -10.59 8.46
CA ASN A 104 4.71 -11.20 7.29
C ASN A 104 3.33 -10.59 7.07
N ARG A 105 2.95 -10.43 5.81
CA ARG A 105 1.63 -9.94 5.39
C ARG A 105 1.03 -10.92 4.41
N TYR A 106 -0.25 -11.23 4.57
CA TYR A 106 -1.03 -12.08 3.67
C TYR A 106 -2.37 -11.44 3.40
N TRP A 107 -2.93 -11.69 2.21
CA TRP A 107 -4.27 -11.23 1.86
C TRP A 107 -5.14 -12.42 1.46
N SER A 108 -6.38 -12.41 1.92
CA SER A 108 -7.41 -13.37 1.51
C SER A 108 -8.66 -12.65 1.09
N GLY A 109 -9.31 -13.12 0.02
CA GLY A 109 -10.60 -12.58 -0.41
C GLY A 109 -11.68 -12.80 0.65
N ARG A 110 -12.40 -11.73 1.00
CA ARG A 110 -13.49 -11.72 1.98
C ARG A 110 -14.86 -11.71 1.30
N SER A 111 -15.10 -10.74 0.43
CA SER A 111 -16.38 -10.58 -0.27
C SER A 111 -16.24 -9.73 -1.55
N GLY A 112 -17.29 -9.67 -2.36
CA GLY A 112 -17.29 -9.04 -3.69
C GLY A 112 -17.02 -10.04 -4.82
N ASP A 113 -17.17 -9.59 -6.07
CA ASP A 113 -17.00 -10.45 -7.25
C ASP A 113 -15.55 -10.45 -7.74
N PHE A 114 -14.75 -11.37 -7.20
CA PHE A 114 -13.37 -11.59 -7.65
C PHE A 114 -13.27 -12.17 -9.07
N ASN A 115 -14.37 -12.68 -9.65
CA ASN A 115 -14.41 -13.18 -11.02
C ASN A 115 -14.79 -12.09 -12.03
N GLN A 116 -15.14 -10.89 -11.56
CA GLN A 116 -15.37 -9.74 -12.42
C GLN A 116 -14.15 -9.49 -13.31
N ARG A 117 -14.39 -9.37 -14.61
CA ARG A 117 -13.35 -9.06 -15.60
C ARG A 117 -13.10 -7.56 -15.69
N VAL A 118 -11.83 -7.20 -15.76
CA VAL A 118 -11.33 -5.84 -15.90
C VAL A 118 -10.34 -5.82 -17.05
N ASN A 119 -10.43 -4.81 -17.90
CA ASN A 119 -9.44 -4.53 -18.92
C ASN A 119 -8.51 -3.42 -18.42
N THR A 120 -7.26 -3.75 -18.10
CA THR A 120 -6.33 -2.81 -17.45
C THR A 120 -4.92 -2.93 -18.02
N ALA A 121 -3.97 -2.14 -17.52
CA ALA A 121 -2.58 -2.20 -17.97
C ALA A 121 -2.02 -3.62 -17.83
N ASN A 122 -1.39 -4.11 -18.89
CA ASN A 122 -0.66 -5.37 -18.86
C ASN A 122 0.72 -5.16 -18.21
N ILE A 123 0.78 -5.27 -16.89
CA ILE A 123 1.97 -4.93 -16.09
C ILE A 123 3.21 -5.75 -16.53
N PRO A 124 3.15 -7.09 -16.69
CA PRO A 124 4.29 -7.86 -17.18
C PRO A 124 4.78 -7.39 -18.56
N PHE A 125 3.86 -7.06 -19.48
CA PHE A 125 4.19 -6.54 -20.81
C PHE A 125 4.89 -5.17 -20.73
N GLN A 126 4.38 -4.27 -19.90
CA GLN A 126 5.02 -2.97 -19.69
C GLN A 126 6.41 -3.11 -19.05
N ARG A 127 6.56 -4.03 -18.09
CA ARG A 127 7.84 -4.29 -17.44
C ARG A 127 8.85 -4.86 -18.42
N LEU A 128 8.48 -5.91 -19.17
CA LEU A 128 9.39 -6.52 -20.14
C LEU A 128 9.74 -5.55 -21.27
N GLY A 129 8.77 -4.73 -21.73
CA GLY A 129 9.04 -3.70 -22.72
C GLY A 129 10.06 -2.67 -22.25
N HIS A 130 10.00 -2.23 -20.98
CA HIS A 130 11.04 -1.37 -20.40
C HIS A 130 12.42 -2.02 -20.30
N VAL A 131 12.48 -3.36 -20.28
CA VAL A 131 13.74 -4.11 -20.24
C VAL A 131 14.30 -4.28 -21.65
N LEU A 132 13.47 -4.70 -22.62
CA LEU A 132 13.90 -5.10 -23.96
C LEU A 132 13.93 -3.95 -24.97
N CYS A 133 13.08 -2.93 -24.83
CA CYS A 133 12.80 -1.97 -25.90
C CYS A 133 13.60 -0.65 -25.79
N ASN A 134 14.64 -0.59 -24.96
CA ASN A 134 15.42 0.63 -24.73
C ASN A 134 16.31 1.04 -25.91
N ASP A 135 16.60 0.12 -26.83
CA ASP A 135 17.66 0.29 -27.83
C ASP A 135 17.14 0.92 -29.13
N GLY A 136 15.83 1.19 -29.24
CA GLY A 136 15.21 1.91 -30.35
C GLY A 136 15.18 1.16 -31.69
N THR A 137 15.67 -0.09 -31.75
CA THR A 137 15.71 -0.93 -32.95
C THR A 137 14.47 -1.85 -33.01
N GLY A 138 13.76 -1.83 -34.15
CA GLY A 138 12.73 -2.84 -34.48
C GLY A 138 11.54 -2.99 -33.52
N GLU A 139 10.77 -4.06 -33.73
CA GLU A 139 9.81 -4.58 -32.75
C GLU A 139 10.57 -5.43 -31.72
N CYS A 140 10.34 -5.19 -30.44
CA CYS A 140 11.15 -5.72 -29.33
C CYS A 140 10.47 -6.85 -28.53
N MET A 141 9.20 -7.14 -28.79
CA MET A 141 8.44 -8.24 -28.16
C MET A 141 7.53 -8.97 -29.17
N PRO A 142 8.06 -9.40 -30.33
CA PRO A 142 7.23 -9.92 -31.42
C PRO A 142 6.50 -11.22 -31.05
N SER A 143 7.09 -12.07 -30.21
CA SER A 143 6.49 -13.35 -29.84
C SER A 143 5.26 -13.12 -28.95
N LEU A 144 5.36 -12.22 -27.97
CA LEU A 144 4.24 -11.82 -27.12
C LEU A 144 3.10 -11.20 -27.93
N VAL A 145 3.41 -10.23 -28.80
CA VAL A 145 2.40 -9.61 -29.67
C VAL A 145 1.71 -10.66 -30.55
N SER A 146 2.49 -11.59 -31.14
CA SER A 146 1.92 -12.67 -31.96
C SER A 146 1.03 -13.65 -31.17
N SER A 147 1.25 -13.77 -29.86
CA SER A 147 0.42 -14.57 -28.95
C SER A 147 -0.83 -13.85 -28.44
N GLY A 148 -1.03 -12.59 -28.84
CA GLY A 148 -2.16 -11.75 -28.43
C GLY A 148 -1.94 -10.98 -27.13
N GLU A 149 -0.71 -10.94 -26.60
CA GLU A 149 -0.36 -10.06 -25.48
C GLU A 149 -0.08 -8.64 -26.00
N GLY A 150 -0.58 -7.63 -25.29
CA GLY A 150 -0.41 -6.23 -25.68
C GLY A 150 -0.38 -5.29 -24.48
N TYR A 151 -0.60 -4.00 -24.73
CA TYR A 151 -0.54 -2.95 -23.70
C TYR A 151 -1.58 -3.10 -22.60
N LEU A 152 -2.76 -3.60 -22.95
CA LEU A 152 -3.85 -3.89 -22.03
C LEU A 152 -4.06 -5.40 -21.94
N LYS A 153 -4.63 -5.83 -20.82
CA LYS A 153 -4.98 -7.21 -20.54
C LYS A 153 -6.36 -7.27 -19.89
N GLU A 154 -7.21 -8.10 -20.45
CA GLU A 154 -8.46 -8.49 -19.80
C GLU A 154 -8.20 -9.68 -18.87
N ALA A 155 -8.46 -9.50 -17.59
CA ALA A 155 -8.28 -10.54 -16.57
C ALA A 155 -9.32 -10.39 -15.46
N THR A 156 -9.52 -11.44 -14.68
CA THR A 156 -10.35 -11.36 -13.47
C THR A 156 -9.61 -10.60 -12.35
N ILE A 157 -10.35 -9.95 -11.45
CA ILE A 157 -9.77 -9.30 -10.26
C ILE A 157 -8.92 -10.29 -9.44
N ASN A 158 -9.35 -11.55 -9.33
CA ASN A 158 -8.60 -12.59 -8.63
C ASN A 158 -7.22 -12.87 -9.28
N GLU A 159 -7.18 -12.93 -10.61
CA GLU A 159 -5.93 -13.14 -11.36
C GLU A 159 -4.98 -11.96 -11.22
N LEU A 160 -5.50 -10.73 -11.21
CA LEU A 160 -4.70 -9.52 -11.05
C LEU A 160 -4.13 -9.38 -9.62
N LEU A 161 -4.94 -9.66 -8.59
CA LEU A 161 -4.54 -9.44 -7.19
C LEU A 161 -3.81 -10.63 -6.56
N ILE A 162 -4.32 -11.85 -6.70
CA ILE A 162 -3.95 -12.99 -5.84
C ILE A 162 -3.38 -14.17 -6.65
N LYS A 163 -4.17 -14.75 -7.56
CA LYS A 163 -3.83 -16.00 -8.27
C LYS A 163 -2.64 -15.82 -9.22
N GLY A 164 -2.55 -14.64 -9.82
CA GLY A 164 -1.49 -14.26 -10.73
C GLY A 164 -1.73 -14.67 -12.18
N THR A 165 -1.11 -13.91 -13.08
CA THR A 165 -1.01 -14.14 -14.51
C THR A 165 0.19 -15.02 -14.82
N ASP A 166 0.03 -16.04 -15.66
CA ASP A 166 1.12 -16.90 -16.12
C ASP A 166 2.22 -16.10 -16.86
N LEU A 167 3.48 -16.33 -16.51
CA LEU A 167 4.63 -15.63 -17.08
C LEU A 167 5.44 -16.46 -18.08
N SER A 168 4.98 -17.64 -18.48
CA SER A 168 5.76 -18.57 -19.34
C SER A 168 6.14 -17.92 -20.67
N SER A 169 5.19 -17.24 -21.34
CA SER A 169 5.47 -16.53 -22.60
C SER A 169 6.44 -15.36 -22.42
N TYR A 170 6.37 -14.66 -21.28
CA TYR A 170 7.26 -13.55 -20.94
C TYR A 170 8.69 -14.04 -20.68
N LYS A 171 8.84 -15.15 -19.96
CA LYS A 171 10.13 -15.82 -19.72
C LYS A 171 10.76 -16.30 -21.02
N ASN A 172 9.97 -16.85 -21.94
CA ASN A 172 10.44 -17.27 -23.26
C ASN A 172 10.93 -16.08 -24.10
N GLU A 173 10.18 -14.98 -24.12
CA GLU A 173 10.57 -13.75 -24.82
C GLU A 173 11.86 -13.16 -24.23
N LEU A 174 11.99 -13.07 -22.90
CA LEU A 174 13.21 -12.60 -22.24
C LEU A 174 14.41 -13.50 -22.56
N SER A 175 14.22 -14.82 -22.54
CA SER A 175 15.28 -15.80 -22.85
C SER A 175 15.77 -15.73 -24.30
N ALA A 176 14.93 -15.23 -25.22
CA ALA A 176 15.34 -14.97 -26.60
C ALA A 176 16.28 -13.77 -26.75
N HIS A 177 16.51 -12.99 -25.69
CA HIS A 177 17.36 -11.81 -25.66
C HIS A 177 18.55 -11.97 -24.69
N PRO A 178 19.49 -12.91 -24.93
CA PRO A 178 20.55 -13.27 -23.98
C PRO A 178 21.62 -12.17 -23.78
N HIS A 179 21.58 -11.10 -24.57
CA HIS A 179 22.46 -9.94 -24.44
C HIS A 179 21.99 -8.95 -23.34
N ILE A 180 20.73 -9.09 -22.91
CA ILE A 180 20.18 -8.29 -21.81
C ILE A 180 20.75 -8.86 -20.51
N SER A 181 21.54 -8.04 -19.83
CA SER A 181 22.14 -8.37 -18.54
C SER A 181 21.35 -7.71 -17.41
N GLY A 182 21.03 -8.48 -16.37
CA GLY A 182 20.27 -8.00 -15.22
C GLY A 182 19.57 -9.14 -14.50
N ASP A 183 19.21 -8.90 -13.25
CA ASP A 183 18.33 -9.76 -12.46
C ASP A 183 16.92 -9.16 -12.50
N TYR A 184 15.93 -9.97 -12.90
CA TYR A 184 14.54 -9.57 -13.09
C TYR A 184 13.61 -10.50 -12.30
N PRO A 185 13.74 -10.55 -10.96
CA PRO A 185 13.09 -11.57 -10.13
C PRO A 185 11.56 -11.55 -10.22
N GLU A 186 10.96 -10.42 -10.57
CA GLU A 186 9.53 -10.28 -10.83
C GLU A 186 9.05 -10.99 -12.10
N LEU A 187 9.94 -11.18 -13.09
CA LEU A 187 9.68 -11.88 -14.35
C LEU A 187 10.11 -13.36 -14.32
N GLU A 188 11.01 -13.73 -13.41
CA GLU A 188 11.46 -15.13 -13.25
C GLU A 188 10.44 -16.04 -12.55
N ARG A 189 9.44 -15.45 -11.89
CA ARG A 189 8.34 -16.17 -11.23
C ARG A 189 7.50 -16.97 -12.24
N ASP A 190 6.75 -17.94 -11.75
CA ASP A 190 5.77 -18.66 -12.58
C ASP A 190 4.53 -17.82 -12.87
N SER A 191 4.12 -16.99 -11.91
CA SER A 191 3.00 -16.07 -12.08
C SER A 191 3.27 -14.68 -11.47
N PHE A 192 2.61 -13.68 -12.06
CA PHE A 192 2.61 -12.30 -11.60
C PHE A 192 1.25 -11.92 -11.01
N ALA A 193 1.23 -11.56 -9.74
CA ALA A 193 0.09 -10.93 -9.08
C ALA A 193 0.55 -9.66 -8.37
N ILE A 194 -0.33 -8.66 -8.25
CA ILE A 194 0.04 -7.36 -7.68
C ILE A 194 0.33 -7.50 -6.17
N LEU A 195 -0.53 -8.18 -5.41
CA LEU A 195 -0.32 -8.34 -3.97
C LEU A 195 0.84 -9.30 -3.65
N SER A 196 1.22 -10.19 -4.58
CA SER A 196 2.37 -11.07 -4.37
C SER A 196 3.71 -10.35 -4.38
N GLN A 197 3.74 -9.08 -4.80
CA GLN A 197 4.89 -8.20 -4.65
C GLN A 197 5.05 -7.69 -3.22
N LEU A 198 4.00 -7.78 -2.40
CA LEU A 198 3.95 -7.32 -1.01
C LEU A 198 4.05 -8.47 0.01
N TYR A 199 4.10 -9.74 -0.42
CA TYR A 199 4.26 -10.92 0.45
C TYR A 199 5.66 -11.11 1.05
N TYR A 200 6.62 -10.24 0.73
CA TYR A 200 7.99 -10.42 1.20
C TYR A 200 8.09 -10.14 2.70
N PRO A 201 8.60 -11.10 3.49
CA PRO A 201 8.92 -10.87 4.89
C PRO A 201 9.85 -9.68 5.03
N LYS A 202 9.52 -8.76 5.94
CA LYS A 202 10.39 -7.64 6.29
C LYS A 202 10.92 -7.80 7.70
N LYS A 203 12.16 -7.38 7.92
CA LYS A 203 12.72 -7.27 9.28
C LYS A 203 12.65 -5.82 9.72
N PHE A 204 12.19 -5.60 10.94
CA PHE A 204 12.18 -4.28 11.56
C PHE A 204 12.98 -4.30 12.85
N THR A 205 13.76 -3.25 13.04
CA THR A 205 14.29 -2.85 14.34
C THR A 205 13.64 -1.52 14.69
N VAL A 206 12.92 -1.44 15.79
CA VAL A 206 12.24 -0.23 16.25
C VAL A 206 12.67 0.16 17.66
N SER A 207 12.44 1.42 18.06
CA SER A 207 12.75 1.88 19.42
C SER A 207 11.78 1.30 20.45
N SER A 208 12.28 0.86 21.61
CA SER A 208 11.49 0.57 22.83
C SER A 208 11.56 1.67 23.89
N ASP A 209 12.26 2.75 23.58
CA ASP A 209 12.35 3.95 24.42
C ASP A 209 11.01 4.69 24.47
N GLU A 210 10.67 5.28 25.61
CA GLU A 210 9.35 5.85 25.90
C GLU A 210 9.00 7.02 24.95
N ASP A 211 9.96 7.90 24.70
CA ASP A 211 9.78 9.08 23.86
C ASP A 211 9.77 8.75 22.35
N THR A 212 10.32 7.59 21.98
CA THR A 212 10.51 7.19 20.58
C THR A 212 9.86 5.85 20.22
N TYR A 213 8.95 5.35 21.06
CA TYR A 213 8.39 3.99 20.96
C TYR A 213 7.83 3.69 19.57
N GLY A 214 8.26 2.57 18.98
CA GLY A 214 7.83 2.12 17.66
C GLY A 214 8.47 2.88 16.48
N LYS A 215 9.32 3.89 16.72
CA LYS A 215 10.08 4.56 15.65
C LYS A 215 11.00 3.55 14.98
N ILE A 216 10.97 3.50 13.64
CA ILE A 216 11.81 2.59 12.86
C ILE A 216 13.27 3.05 12.96
N LYS A 217 14.14 2.16 13.44
CA LYS A 217 15.60 2.30 13.43
C LYS A 217 16.19 1.65 12.19
N LEU A 218 15.76 0.43 11.86
CA LEU A 218 16.19 -0.34 10.69
C LEU A 218 14.99 -1.04 10.03
N MET A 219 15.05 -1.15 8.70
CA MET A 219 14.20 -2.05 7.91
C MET A 219 15.11 -2.86 6.98
N ASP A 220 15.03 -4.19 7.05
CA ASP A 220 15.88 -5.12 6.30
C ASP A 220 17.38 -4.77 6.43
N ASP A 221 17.79 -4.52 7.68
CA ASP A 221 19.16 -4.16 8.06
C ASP A 221 19.65 -2.80 7.49
N GLN A 222 18.75 -1.99 6.92
CA GLN A 222 19.03 -0.64 6.42
C GLN A 222 18.47 0.43 7.34
N SER A 223 19.27 1.44 7.66
CA SER A 223 18.85 2.64 8.43
C SER A 223 18.20 3.72 7.56
N GLU A 224 18.16 3.51 6.25
CA GLU A 224 17.65 4.46 5.28
C GLU A 224 16.97 3.75 4.09
N LEU A 225 15.99 4.42 3.48
CA LEU A 225 15.30 4.00 2.27
C LEU A 225 16.25 4.17 1.07
N LEU A 226 16.93 3.08 0.70
CA LEU A 226 17.94 3.06 -0.35
C LEU A 226 17.44 3.58 -1.70
N TRP A 227 16.15 3.40 -2.00
CA TRP A 227 15.53 3.79 -3.26
C TRP A 227 15.24 5.30 -3.38
N TRP A 228 15.35 6.08 -2.29
CA TRP A 228 15.17 7.53 -2.32
C TRP A 228 16.50 8.30 -2.34
N LYS A 229 17.65 7.62 -2.35
CA LYS A 229 18.98 8.24 -2.26
C LYS A 229 19.28 9.27 -3.35
N SER A 230 18.80 9.04 -4.57
CA SER A 230 19.05 9.93 -5.72
C SER A 230 18.35 11.29 -5.62
N ASN A 231 17.24 11.37 -4.86
CA ASN A 231 16.42 12.57 -4.73
C ASN A 231 16.59 13.21 -3.35
N ASN A 232 17.73 12.94 -2.70
CA ASN A 232 17.94 13.16 -1.28
C ASN A 232 18.85 14.37 -1.01
N GLU A 233 18.61 15.50 -1.68
CA GLU A 233 19.47 16.70 -1.60
C GLU A 233 19.73 17.17 -0.15
N ASN A 234 18.85 16.82 0.80
CA ASN A 234 18.99 17.14 2.23
C ASN A 234 18.95 15.92 3.18
N GLY A 235 19.05 14.69 2.70
CA GLY A 235 19.01 13.51 3.58
C GLY A 235 17.62 13.06 4.04
N ILE A 236 16.59 13.90 3.91
CA ILE A 236 15.25 13.75 4.49
C ILE A 236 14.44 12.60 3.85
N CYS A 237 14.63 12.37 2.56
CA CYS A 237 13.80 11.47 1.74
C CYS A 237 14.08 10.00 2.00
N SER A 238 15.34 9.70 2.35
CA SER A 238 15.78 8.36 2.70
C SER A 238 15.60 8.05 4.18
N GLN A 239 15.14 8.98 5.02
CA GLN A 239 14.97 8.72 6.45
C GLN A 239 13.67 7.98 6.75
N PHE A 240 13.69 7.19 7.83
CA PHE A 240 12.49 6.76 8.53
C PHE A 240 12.13 7.81 9.58
N PRO A 241 11.19 8.73 9.30
CA PRO A 241 10.91 9.82 10.23
C PRO A 241 10.19 9.34 11.49
N SER A 242 9.54 8.17 11.47
CA SER A 242 8.63 7.73 12.52
C SER A 242 8.33 6.23 12.48
N THR A 243 7.16 5.82 12.93
CA THR A 243 6.65 4.45 13.07
C THR A 243 6.01 3.93 11.76
N THR A 244 5.47 2.71 11.80
CA THR A 244 4.65 2.11 10.74
C THR A 244 3.18 2.56 10.74
N GLY A 245 2.83 3.57 11.54
CA GLY A 245 1.47 4.15 11.60
C GLY A 245 0.49 3.44 12.55
N GLU A 246 0.91 2.40 13.27
CA GLU A 246 0.11 1.73 14.31
C GLU A 246 0.20 2.44 15.67
N THR A 247 1.35 3.06 15.94
CA THR A 247 1.60 3.89 17.12
C THR A 247 2.18 5.21 16.66
N PHE A 248 1.85 6.29 17.36
CA PHE A 248 2.51 7.58 17.19
C PHE A 248 3.17 7.95 18.52
N LEU A 249 4.21 8.80 18.45
CA LEU A 249 4.97 9.22 19.62
C LEU A 249 4.05 9.71 20.74
N GLY A 250 4.36 9.40 22.00
CA GLY A 250 3.51 9.74 23.14
C GLY A 250 3.22 11.24 23.25
N LYS A 251 1.98 11.58 23.65
CA LYS A 251 1.42 12.94 23.73
C LYS A 251 1.25 13.63 22.37
N VAL A 252 0.18 13.24 21.66
CA VAL A 252 -0.26 13.88 20.43
C VAL A 252 -1.16 15.07 20.74
N THR A 253 -0.94 16.19 20.04
CA THR A 253 -1.71 17.43 20.20
C THR A 253 -2.16 17.95 18.84
N GLU A 254 -3.08 18.92 18.83
CA GLU A 254 -3.52 19.61 17.60
C GLU A 254 -2.38 20.32 16.84
N ARG A 255 -1.25 20.57 17.50
CA ARG A 255 -0.04 21.17 16.89
C ARG A 255 0.94 20.14 16.37
N SER A 256 0.71 18.85 16.64
CA SER A 256 1.60 17.78 16.21
C SER A 256 1.57 17.64 14.69
N ILE A 257 2.74 17.45 14.10
CA ILE A 257 2.89 16.99 12.72
C ILE A 257 3.31 15.53 12.82
N LEU A 258 2.43 14.63 12.41
CA LEU A 258 2.67 13.21 12.55
C LEU A 258 3.28 12.67 11.27
N HIS A 259 4.34 11.90 11.41
CA HIS A 259 4.96 11.19 10.31
C HIS A 259 4.68 9.69 10.47
N TYR A 260 4.57 8.98 9.35
CA TYR A 260 4.55 7.52 9.35
C TYR A 260 5.16 6.99 8.05
N TYR A 261 5.69 5.78 8.13
CA TYR A 261 6.13 5.04 6.97
C TYR A 261 5.01 4.12 6.49
N SER A 262 4.62 4.26 5.22
CA SER A 262 3.69 3.35 4.57
C SER A 262 4.44 2.38 3.69
N GLU A 263 4.36 1.10 4.06
CA GLU A 263 4.88 0.00 3.25
C GLU A 263 4.20 -0.07 1.87
N ASP A 264 2.94 0.38 1.79
CA ASP A 264 2.10 0.27 0.59
C ASP A 264 2.48 1.34 -0.47
N VAL A 265 3.07 2.47 -0.06
CA VAL A 265 3.59 3.50 -0.99
C VAL A 265 5.12 3.65 -0.96
N CYS A 266 5.84 2.73 -0.30
CA CYS A 266 7.30 2.72 -0.18
C CYS A 266 7.93 4.02 0.34
N GLY A 267 7.20 4.75 1.17
CA GLY A 267 7.58 6.11 1.49
C GLY A 267 6.96 6.60 2.78
N SER A 268 7.49 7.74 3.21
CA SER A 268 7.03 8.43 4.40
C SER A 268 5.95 9.45 4.03
N ALA A 269 4.92 9.52 4.85
CA ALA A 269 3.84 10.49 4.74
C ALA A 269 3.69 11.28 6.04
N ILE A 270 3.09 12.46 5.89
CA ILE A 270 2.78 13.42 6.93
C ILE A 270 1.26 13.48 7.09
N LEU A 271 0.83 13.62 8.34
CA LEU A 271 -0.54 13.85 8.74
C LEU A 271 -0.61 15.15 9.56
N LYS A 272 -1.60 15.98 9.25
CA LYS A 272 -1.88 17.24 9.95
C LYS A 272 -3.23 17.15 10.64
N TYR A 273 -3.35 17.82 11.77
CA TYR A 273 -4.59 17.90 12.52
C TYR A 273 -5.73 18.47 11.65
N ASP A 274 -6.90 17.86 11.77
CA ASP A 274 -8.15 18.24 11.09
C ASP A 274 -9.20 18.64 12.14
N SER A 275 -9.56 17.72 13.02
CA SER A 275 -10.63 17.91 13.99
C SER A 275 -10.53 16.98 15.21
N VAL A 276 -11.35 17.23 16.23
CA VAL A 276 -11.63 16.26 17.30
C VAL A 276 -12.74 15.32 16.84
N ASP A 277 -12.61 14.03 17.15
CA ASP A 277 -13.62 12.99 16.96
C ASP A 277 -14.04 12.42 18.32
N ASN A 278 -15.34 12.46 18.63
CA ASN A 278 -15.90 11.96 19.89
C ASN A 278 -16.73 10.67 19.69
N SER A 279 -16.71 10.07 18.50
CA SER A 279 -17.55 8.92 18.15
C SER A 279 -17.19 7.65 18.93
N PHE A 280 -16.00 7.62 19.54
CA PHE A 280 -15.46 6.47 20.28
C PHE A 280 -15.72 6.54 21.81
N GLY A 281 -16.48 7.53 22.28
CA GLY A 281 -16.78 7.71 23.71
C GLY A 281 -15.68 8.42 24.51
N PHE A 282 -14.59 8.83 23.86
CA PHE A 282 -13.52 9.67 24.39
C PHE A 282 -13.04 10.63 23.28
N PRO A 283 -12.41 11.78 23.62
CA PRO A 283 -11.91 12.72 22.62
C PRO A 283 -10.67 12.15 21.92
N ALA A 284 -10.82 11.75 20.66
CA ALA A 284 -9.72 11.37 19.77
C ALA A 284 -9.41 12.51 18.79
N LEU A 285 -8.18 12.56 18.28
CA LEU A 285 -7.74 13.57 17.33
C LEU A 285 -7.69 12.98 15.93
N LYS A 286 -8.40 13.59 14.99
CA LYS A 286 -8.34 13.24 13.57
C LYS A 286 -7.23 14.01 12.88
N PHE A 287 -6.39 13.28 12.18
CA PHE A 287 -5.34 13.81 11.32
C PHE A 287 -5.57 13.33 9.89
N VAL A 288 -5.31 14.20 8.92
CA VAL A 288 -5.48 13.90 7.50
C VAL A 288 -4.18 14.09 6.75
N SER A 289 -4.02 13.31 5.69
CA SER A 289 -2.85 13.38 4.82
C SER A 289 -3.14 14.25 3.61
N TYR A 290 -2.18 15.12 3.28
CA TYR A 290 -2.22 15.94 2.06
C TYR A 290 -1.02 15.59 1.18
N PRO A 291 -1.18 15.49 -0.15
CA PRO A 291 -0.04 15.25 -1.01
C PRO A 291 1.00 16.36 -0.89
N GLU A 292 0.63 17.61 -0.57
CA GLU A 292 1.59 18.75 -0.54
C GLU A 292 2.60 18.59 0.58
N THR A 293 2.20 17.81 1.58
CA THR A 293 2.97 17.53 2.78
C THR A 293 3.70 16.20 2.68
N ASN A 294 3.30 15.33 1.76
CA ASN A 294 3.95 14.06 1.53
C ASN A 294 5.05 14.27 0.50
N GLY A 295 6.25 14.51 1.00
CA GLY A 295 7.51 14.27 0.31
C GLY A 295 7.93 15.23 -0.80
N GLY A 296 7.50 16.50 -0.77
CA GLY A 296 8.15 17.64 -1.47
C GLY A 296 9.11 17.29 -2.62
N ASP A 297 10.40 17.62 -2.46
CA ASP A 297 11.46 17.29 -3.43
C ASP A 297 11.84 15.78 -3.44
N CYS A 298 11.45 15.01 -2.43
CA CYS A 298 11.79 13.59 -2.29
C CYS A 298 11.18 12.70 -3.36
N PHE A 299 9.97 13.06 -3.79
CA PHE A 299 9.24 12.35 -4.84
C PHE A 299 9.55 12.88 -6.24
N LYS A 300 10.42 13.89 -6.38
CA LYS A 300 11.02 14.29 -7.66
C LYS A 300 12.01 13.22 -8.10
N THR A 301 11.49 12.17 -8.70
CA THR A 301 12.29 11.21 -9.45
C THR A 301 12.91 11.87 -10.69
N PRO A 302 13.91 11.24 -11.34
CA PRO A 302 14.44 11.75 -12.61
C PRO A 302 13.37 11.83 -13.72
N SER A 303 12.20 11.19 -13.53
CA SER A 303 11.02 11.43 -14.35
C SER A 303 10.43 12.78 -13.96
N ASN A 304 10.33 13.70 -14.92
CA ASN A 304 9.64 14.99 -14.78
C ASN A 304 8.11 14.79 -14.59
N LEU A 305 7.70 14.00 -13.60
CA LEU A 305 6.31 13.76 -13.28
C LEU A 305 5.70 15.04 -12.74
N PRO A 306 4.50 15.41 -13.21
CA PRO A 306 3.71 16.44 -12.57
C PRO A 306 3.46 16.11 -11.09
N TYR A 307 3.16 17.13 -10.32
CA TYR A 307 2.98 16.99 -8.89
C TYR A 307 1.75 16.12 -8.53
N GLY A 308 1.86 15.30 -7.46
CA GLY A 308 0.75 14.50 -6.89
C GLY A 308 0.70 13.02 -7.29
N ALA A 309 1.66 12.54 -8.08
CA ALA A 309 1.97 11.11 -8.19
C ALA A 309 3.44 10.85 -7.84
N VAL A 310 3.72 9.66 -7.31
CA VAL A 310 5.03 9.25 -6.85
C VAL A 310 5.49 8.04 -7.65
N ASP A 311 6.63 8.15 -8.33
CA ASP A 311 7.26 7.00 -9.00
C ASP A 311 7.87 6.07 -7.94
N VAL A 312 7.40 4.83 -7.89
CA VAL A 312 7.83 3.81 -6.93
C VAL A 312 8.56 2.64 -7.59
N LYS A 313 9.03 2.79 -8.85
CA LYS A 313 9.77 1.75 -9.58
C LYS A 313 10.93 1.20 -8.77
N SER A 314 11.72 2.08 -8.16
CA SER A 314 12.94 1.70 -7.42
C SER A 314 12.67 0.80 -6.22
N CYS A 315 11.53 0.94 -5.53
CA CYS A 315 11.16 0.02 -4.44
C CYS A 315 10.38 -1.21 -4.93
N GLN A 316 9.73 -1.12 -6.09
CA GLN A 316 8.94 -2.19 -6.71
C GLN A 316 9.73 -2.98 -7.77
N ARG A 317 11.06 -3.07 -7.61
CA ARG A 317 11.97 -3.85 -8.47
C ARG A 317 11.85 -3.51 -9.96
N GLY A 318 11.68 -2.23 -10.28
CA GLY A 318 11.57 -1.74 -11.65
C GLY A 318 10.20 -1.95 -12.30
N LEU A 319 9.20 -2.49 -11.59
CA LEU A 319 7.82 -2.48 -12.06
C LEU A 319 7.37 -1.04 -12.30
N PRO A 320 6.69 -0.75 -13.42
CA PRO A 320 6.32 0.60 -13.82
C PRO A 320 5.13 1.10 -12.99
N PHE A 321 5.30 1.20 -11.66
CA PHE A 321 4.28 1.57 -10.68
C PHE A 321 4.46 3.01 -10.19
N MET A 322 3.34 3.73 -10.13
CA MET A 322 3.24 5.06 -9.54
C MET A 322 2.08 5.07 -8.54
N MET A 323 2.31 5.68 -7.39
CA MET A 323 1.29 5.84 -6.37
C MET A 323 0.72 7.26 -6.39
N SER A 324 -0.59 7.40 -6.23
CA SER A 324 -1.25 8.69 -6.04
C SER A 324 -2.38 8.53 -5.02
N TYR A 325 -3.08 9.63 -4.72
CA TYR A 325 -4.41 9.51 -4.12
C TYR A 325 -5.45 9.07 -5.16
N PRO A 326 -6.59 8.48 -4.73
CA PRO A 326 -7.65 8.05 -5.64
C PRO A 326 -8.15 9.17 -6.55
N HIS A 327 -8.38 8.84 -7.82
CA HIS A 327 -8.73 9.75 -8.92
C HIS A 327 -7.76 10.94 -9.08
N PHE A 328 -6.51 10.74 -8.68
CA PHE A 328 -5.49 11.78 -8.63
C PHE A 328 -5.90 12.98 -7.76
N LEU A 329 -6.65 12.75 -6.67
CA LEU A 329 -7.02 13.81 -5.72
C LEU A 329 -5.78 14.65 -5.35
N ASP A 330 -5.95 15.97 -5.42
CA ASP A 330 -4.91 16.98 -5.13
C ASP A 330 -3.62 16.87 -5.96
N ALA A 331 -3.64 16.14 -7.08
CA ALA A 331 -2.58 16.12 -8.08
C ALA A 331 -2.83 17.09 -9.24
N ASP A 332 -1.78 17.32 -10.03
CA ASP A 332 -1.82 18.14 -11.24
C ASP A 332 -2.97 17.71 -12.17
N ALA A 333 -3.67 18.71 -12.70
CA ALA A 333 -4.79 18.48 -13.60
C ALA A 333 -4.39 17.71 -14.87
N SER A 334 -3.10 17.73 -15.27
CA SER A 334 -2.58 16.98 -16.41
C SER A 334 -2.90 15.48 -16.34
N TYR A 335 -2.91 14.87 -15.15
CA TYR A 335 -3.26 13.46 -14.97
C TYR A 335 -4.72 13.21 -15.33
N ARG A 336 -5.62 14.00 -14.74
CA ARG A 336 -7.06 13.90 -15.03
C ARG A 336 -7.35 14.27 -16.47
N ASN A 337 -6.69 15.27 -17.05
CA ASN A 337 -6.92 15.74 -18.42
C ASN A 337 -6.57 14.71 -19.51
N GLN A 338 -5.78 13.69 -19.18
CA GLN A 338 -5.42 12.60 -20.07
C GLN A 338 -6.34 11.37 -19.94
N LEU A 339 -7.31 11.37 -19.02
CA LEU A 339 -8.16 10.19 -18.74
C LEU A 339 -9.63 10.57 -18.48
N SER A 340 -10.57 9.94 -19.17
CA SER A 340 -12.01 10.15 -18.90
C SER A 340 -12.50 9.17 -17.84
N GLY A 341 -13.47 9.59 -17.01
CA GLY A 341 -14.08 8.72 -15.98
C GLY A 341 -13.51 8.86 -14.57
N LEU A 342 -12.60 9.82 -14.33
CA LEU A 342 -12.09 10.12 -13.00
C LEU A 342 -12.86 11.25 -12.32
N ASN A 343 -13.13 11.12 -11.02
CA ASN A 343 -13.83 12.11 -10.21
C ASN A 343 -13.17 12.23 -8.83
N ALA A 344 -12.32 13.23 -8.63
CA ALA A 344 -11.66 13.45 -7.34
C ALA A 344 -12.61 14.10 -6.32
N ASP A 345 -12.79 13.46 -5.16
CA ASP A 345 -13.67 13.91 -4.07
C ASP A 345 -12.95 13.68 -2.74
N ALA A 346 -12.63 14.76 -2.02
CA ALA A 346 -11.88 14.69 -0.77
C ALA A 346 -12.63 13.87 0.31
N SER A 347 -13.96 13.94 0.36
CA SER A 347 -14.75 13.19 1.35
C SER A 347 -14.66 11.68 1.17
N LYS A 348 -14.38 11.23 -0.06
CA LYS A 348 -14.25 9.81 -0.40
C LYS A 348 -12.80 9.36 -0.44
N HIS A 349 -11.91 10.19 -0.96
CA HIS A 349 -10.57 9.78 -1.38
C HIS A 349 -9.44 10.25 -0.47
N GLN A 350 -9.74 11.03 0.57
CA GLN A 350 -8.73 11.47 1.53
C GLN A 350 -8.37 10.35 2.53
N THR A 351 -7.07 10.29 2.86
CA THR A 351 -6.52 9.45 3.92
C THR A 351 -6.63 10.15 5.27
N TYR A 352 -7.10 9.44 6.29
CA TYR A 352 -7.16 9.94 7.66
C TYR A 352 -6.74 8.89 8.70
N PHE A 353 -6.35 9.40 9.87
CA PHE A 353 -6.00 8.66 11.06
C PHE A 353 -6.70 9.30 12.26
N ILE A 354 -7.29 8.49 13.12
CA ILE A 354 -7.91 8.90 14.38
C ILE A 354 -7.04 8.32 15.49
N ILE A 355 -6.54 9.20 16.35
CA ILE A 355 -5.48 8.89 17.30
C ILE A 355 -5.91 9.30 18.70
N GLU A 356 -5.67 8.43 19.67
CA GLU A 356 -5.88 8.76 21.08
C GLU A 356 -4.74 9.67 21.57
N PRO A 357 -5.04 10.89 22.05
CA PRO A 357 -4.02 11.92 22.27
C PRO A 357 -3.02 11.61 23.38
N VAL A 358 -3.41 10.87 24.43
CA VAL A 358 -2.53 10.62 25.58
C VAL A 358 -1.46 9.58 25.25
N THR A 359 -1.88 8.44 24.72
CA THR A 359 -1.04 7.29 24.40
C THR A 359 -0.40 7.40 23.00
N GLY A 360 -0.99 8.16 22.09
CA GLY A 360 -0.58 8.21 20.69
C GLY A 360 -0.99 6.96 19.89
N MET A 361 -1.84 6.10 20.44
CA MET A 361 -2.27 4.87 19.75
C MET A 361 -3.27 5.17 18.64
N LEU A 362 -3.16 4.40 17.55
CA LEU A 362 -4.14 4.39 16.48
C LEU A 362 -5.48 3.84 16.99
N VAL A 363 -6.55 4.60 16.84
CA VAL A 363 -7.93 4.13 17.07
C VAL A 363 -8.48 3.56 15.77
N GLU A 364 -8.41 4.37 14.70
CA GLU A 364 -8.88 4.02 13.38
C GLU A 364 -8.02 4.70 12.30
N SER A 365 -7.78 4.04 11.17
CA SER A 365 -7.30 4.71 9.96
C SER A 365 -8.08 4.26 8.74
N SER A 366 -8.25 5.19 7.80
CA SER A 366 -8.65 4.91 6.43
C SER A 366 -7.53 5.41 5.53
N GLN A 367 -6.70 4.48 5.06
CA GLN A 367 -5.56 4.77 4.21
C GLN A 367 -5.93 4.50 2.75
N LYS A 368 -6.03 5.56 1.96
CA LYS A 368 -6.49 5.50 0.59
C LYS A 368 -5.40 5.88 -0.39
N TYR A 369 -5.12 4.98 -1.31
CA TYR A 369 -4.11 5.18 -2.35
C TYR A 369 -4.57 4.54 -3.66
N GLN A 370 -3.95 4.99 -4.75
CA GLN A 370 -4.18 4.50 -6.09
C GLN A 370 -2.88 4.00 -6.69
N LEU A 371 -2.94 2.77 -7.21
CA LEU A 371 -1.88 2.21 -8.03
C LEU A 371 -2.12 2.61 -9.50
N ASN A 372 -1.10 3.23 -10.09
CA ASN A 372 -1.07 3.60 -11.49
C ASN A 372 0.09 2.90 -12.18
N VAL A 373 -0.05 2.66 -13.47
CA VAL A 373 0.98 2.04 -14.31
C VAL A 373 1.40 3.01 -15.41
N GLU A 374 2.70 3.21 -15.58
CA GLU A 374 3.23 3.91 -16.75
C GLU A 374 3.14 2.98 -17.96
N VAL A 375 2.17 3.25 -18.83
CA VAL A 375 2.01 2.56 -20.10
C VAL A 375 2.82 3.34 -21.13
N LYS A 376 4.01 2.83 -21.46
CA LYS A 376 4.84 3.40 -22.52
C LYS A 376 4.53 2.74 -23.84
N LYS A 377 4.61 3.52 -24.90
CA LYS A 377 4.57 3.03 -26.27
C LYS A 377 5.88 2.36 -26.63
N PHE A 378 5.78 1.12 -27.10
CA PHE A 378 6.87 0.42 -27.74
C PHE A 378 6.62 0.34 -29.25
N LYS A 379 7.66 0.12 -30.05
CA LYS A 379 7.46 -0.14 -31.47
C LYS A 379 6.75 -1.50 -31.62
N SER A 380 5.46 -1.46 -31.91
CA SER A 380 4.66 -2.63 -32.28
C SER A 380 3.64 -2.24 -33.36
N HIS A 381 3.25 -3.19 -34.21
CA HIS A 381 2.25 -2.95 -35.26
C HIS A 381 0.87 -2.52 -34.72
N GLU A 382 0.51 -2.91 -33.49
CA GLU A 382 -0.83 -2.72 -32.93
C GLU A 382 -1.14 -1.30 -32.41
N SER A 383 -0.15 -0.42 -32.24
CA SER A 383 -0.31 0.81 -31.43
C SER A 383 0.43 2.03 -31.97
N ARG A 384 0.48 2.18 -33.30
CA ARG A 384 1.28 3.23 -33.96
C ARG A 384 0.92 4.66 -33.54
N SER A 385 -0.31 4.89 -33.07
CA SER A 385 -0.81 6.22 -32.67
C SER A 385 -0.99 6.40 -31.17
N MET A 386 -0.81 5.35 -30.37
CA MET A 386 -0.85 5.43 -28.90
C MET A 386 0.21 6.42 -28.39
N VAL A 387 -0.09 7.06 -27.27
CA VAL A 387 0.80 7.95 -26.53
C VAL A 387 1.06 7.39 -25.14
N ASP A 388 2.24 7.69 -24.60
CA ASP A 388 2.59 7.33 -23.23
C ASP A 388 1.56 7.89 -22.25
N THR A 389 1.06 7.03 -21.35
CA THR A 389 -0.04 7.38 -20.45
C THR A 389 0.18 6.74 -19.08
N ILE A 390 -0.11 7.48 -18.02
CA ILE A 390 -0.17 6.93 -16.67
C ILE A 390 -1.60 6.45 -16.43
N LEU A 391 -1.78 5.13 -16.44
CA LEU A 391 -3.09 4.49 -16.40
C LEU A 391 -3.39 4.01 -14.96
N PRO A 392 -4.46 4.51 -14.31
CA PRO A 392 -4.95 3.97 -13.05
C PRO A 392 -5.34 2.50 -13.22
N VAL A 393 -4.90 1.63 -12.31
CA VAL A 393 -5.25 0.20 -12.30
C VAL A 393 -6.34 -0.06 -11.27
N TYR A 394 -6.08 0.33 -10.03
CA TYR A 394 -7.06 0.31 -8.95
C TYR A 394 -6.73 1.38 -7.92
N TRP A 395 -7.72 1.78 -7.14
CA TRP A 395 -7.49 2.40 -5.85
C TRP A 395 -8.03 1.51 -4.73
N PHE A 396 -7.50 1.71 -3.54
CA PHE A 396 -7.89 0.94 -2.37
C PHE A 396 -8.08 1.82 -1.16
N ASN A 397 -8.94 1.36 -0.26
CA ASN A 397 -9.09 1.85 1.10
C ASN A 397 -8.66 0.72 2.05
N LYS A 398 -7.51 0.91 2.69
CA LYS A 398 -7.07 0.07 3.78
C LYS A 398 -7.62 0.64 5.07
N HIS A 399 -8.70 0.04 5.55
CA HIS A 399 -9.33 0.39 6.81
C HIS A 399 -8.72 -0.45 7.93
N SER A 400 -8.15 0.22 8.92
CA SER A 400 -7.63 -0.42 10.13
C SER A 400 -8.38 0.13 11.32
N TYR A 401 -8.96 -0.74 12.13
CA TYR A 401 -9.71 -0.35 13.32
C TYR A 401 -9.37 -1.27 14.47
N GLN A 402 -9.27 -0.71 15.68
CA GLN A 402 -8.95 -1.50 16.86
C GLN A 402 -10.20 -2.30 17.28
N CYS A 403 -10.12 -3.63 17.22
CA CYS A 403 -11.14 -4.51 17.79
C CYS A 403 -10.75 -4.87 19.22
N TYR A 404 -11.62 -4.59 20.20
CA TYR A 404 -11.47 -5.18 21.52
C TYR A 404 -12.23 -6.52 21.53
N GLN A 405 -11.51 -7.63 21.46
CA GLN A 405 -12.11 -8.94 21.74
C GLN A 405 -12.12 -9.14 23.26
N GLU A 406 -13.31 -9.27 23.84
CA GLU A 406 -13.44 -9.77 25.21
C GLU A 406 -12.78 -11.15 25.27
N HIS A 407 -11.62 -11.24 25.92
CA HIS A 407 -11.13 -12.54 26.39
C HIS A 407 -12.12 -13.04 27.44
N VAL A 408 -13.11 -13.81 27.00
CA VAL A 408 -13.89 -14.66 27.90
C VAL A 408 -12.91 -15.68 28.46
N GLY A 409 -12.35 -15.35 29.63
CA GLY A 409 -11.44 -16.22 30.35
C GLY A 409 -12.09 -17.58 30.56
N GLN A 410 -11.59 -18.59 29.86
CA GLN A 410 -11.76 -19.97 30.28
C GLN A 410 -10.83 -20.19 31.48
N SER A 411 -11.29 -19.80 32.66
CA SER A 411 -10.80 -20.37 33.91
C SER A 411 -11.36 -21.79 34.02
N SER A 412 -10.51 -22.79 33.85
CA SER A 412 -10.72 -24.14 34.37
C SER A 412 -9.73 -24.43 35.47
#